data_AF-A0A6G0R9I6-F1
#
_entry.id   AF-A0A6G0R9I6-F1
#
_cell.length_a   1.000
_cell.length_b   1.000
_cell.length_c   1.000
_cell.angle_alpha   90.00
_cell.angle_beta   90.00
_cell.angle_gamma   90.00
#
_symmetry.space_group_name_H-M   'P 1'
#
loop_
_entity.id
_entity.type
_entity.pdbx_description
1 polymer ?
#
loop_
_entity_poly.entity_id
_entity_poly.type
_entity_poly.pdbx_seq_one_letter_code
_entity_poly.pdbx_strand_id
1 'polypeptide(L)'
;MIYPMPLINDLLEDLDKVLWYCSLDMTSGFWVVTMTDRARAISAFITPFGLFEWNRMPFGLKNAPQIYQRMLDNALYGFTQTPRLEGDPVSKQPDPETGPDLIPTEPKDDGKESVLGRRCYIDDILIAAESWDHLCNRVEGLLDVCDEWNLSIRVVKSFWGKIQVEYLGHKVSCRGLEANPKNLSVLTDLPFPGSLQAMQSFLGSLNYYSNFIEDYAIYAAVLYELRDVDFAAMNKLENRSRVQDLAAVAGDDLEGARYPADADLRWIRAHQSFAKLKEKVSSTLVLRHFQPDLQPVVVVYANDWAISAALMQEHDTVIHPVMFASRTLKSNELNYGIVEEVLALLRVLDLGHNLLVGRGIKVLAPYSTLAWLFRSSGLQGSLGQWSALLSP
;
A
#
# COMPACT_ATOMS: atom_id res chain seq x y z
N MET A 1 -1.02 25.39 0.38
CA MET A 1 -1.14 24.35 -0.66
C MET A 1 -0.76 23.02 -0.03
N ILE A 2 -1.50 21.92 -0.27
CA ILE A 2 -1.17 20.59 0.29
C ILE A 2 -0.10 19.95 -0.60
N TYR A 3 1.01 19.48 -0.02
CA TYR A 3 2.05 18.77 -0.77
C TYR A 3 1.55 17.35 -1.11
N PRO A 4 1.61 16.92 -2.39
CA PRO A 4 1.18 15.59 -2.77
C PRO A 4 2.17 14.55 -2.24
N MET A 5 1.71 13.71 -1.31
CA MET A 5 2.51 12.59 -0.82
C MET A 5 2.44 11.43 -1.83
N PRO A 6 3.56 10.75 -2.11
CA PRO A 6 3.54 9.56 -2.96
C PRO A 6 2.74 8.44 -2.31
N LEU A 7 2.10 7.60 -3.14
CA LEU A 7 1.51 6.36 -2.66
C LEU A 7 2.61 5.33 -2.42
N ILE A 8 2.47 4.55 -1.35
CA ILE A 8 3.49 3.57 -0.97
C ILE A 8 3.69 2.51 -2.06
N ASN A 9 2.62 2.11 -2.75
CA ASN A 9 2.69 1.15 -3.85
C ASN A 9 3.59 1.66 -4.98
N ASP A 10 3.45 2.94 -5.37
CA ASP A 10 4.27 3.56 -6.42
C ASP A 10 5.78 3.55 -6.06
N LEU A 11 6.11 3.65 -4.76
CA LEU A 11 7.50 3.60 -4.29
C LEU A 11 8.11 2.18 -4.34
N LEU A 12 7.26 1.15 -4.45
CA LEU A 12 7.64 -0.25 -4.51
C LEU A 12 7.71 -0.79 -5.95
N GLU A 13 7.40 0.04 -6.96
CA GLU A 13 7.49 -0.31 -8.38
C GLU A 13 8.95 -0.29 -8.90
N ASP A 14 9.19 -0.96 -10.03
CA ASP A 14 10.48 -1.04 -10.74
C ASP A 14 11.66 -1.52 -9.86
N LEU A 15 11.41 -2.50 -9.00
CA LEU A 15 12.42 -3.15 -8.14
C LEU A 15 12.89 -4.51 -8.68
N ASP A 16 12.47 -4.86 -9.89
CA ASP A 16 12.72 -6.12 -10.59
C ASP A 16 14.19 -6.28 -11.03
N LYS A 17 14.84 -5.19 -11.40
CA LYS A 17 16.24 -5.17 -11.87
C LYS A 17 17.27 -4.94 -10.75
N VAL A 18 16.78 -4.74 -9.53
CA VAL A 18 17.61 -4.32 -8.40
C VAL A 18 18.20 -5.52 -7.69
N LEU A 19 19.52 -5.49 -7.47
CA LEU A 19 20.24 -6.52 -6.72
C LEU A 19 20.62 -6.06 -5.31
N TRP A 20 20.95 -4.78 -5.16
CA TRP A 20 21.46 -4.22 -3.92
C TRP A 20 20.57 -3.09 -3.41
N TYR A 21 20.29 -3.12 -2.11
CA TYR A 21 19.43 -2.19 -1.43
C TYR A 21 20.14 -1.56 -0.22
N CYS A 22 19.87 -0.26 0.00
CA CYS A 22 20.07 0.42 1.27
C CYS A 22 18.72 0.98 1.74
N SER A 23 18.27 0.58 2.94
CA SER A 23 17.08 1.12 3.59
C SER A 23 17.54 2.02 4.73
N LEU A 24 17.30 3.31 4.63
CA LEU A 24 17.88 4.34 5.48
C LEU A 24 16.79 5.04 6.29
N ASP A 25 17.05 5.22 7.58
CA ASP A 25 16.19 5.94 8.53
C ASP A 25 16.84 7.30 8.84
N MET A 26 16.14 8.40 8.61
CA MET A 26 16.63 9.74 8.98
C MET A 26 16.55 9.94 10.49
N THR A 27 17.64 10.41 11.12
CA THR A 27 17.66 10.76 12.55
C THR A 27 17.02 12.11 12.80
N SER A 28 17.18 13.05 11.87
CA SER A 28 16.95 14.46 12.14
C SER A 28 15.47 14.86 12.20
N GLY A 29 14.56 13.99 11.74
CA GLY A 29 13.11 14.20 11.77
C GLY A 29 12.70 15.62 11.35
N PHE A 30 11.59 16.10 11.91
CA PHE A 30 11.10 17.45 11.60
C PHE A 30 11.99 18.58 12.13
N TRP A 31 12.95 18.31 13.02
CA TRP A 31 13.75 19.35 13.68
C TRP A 31 14.76 20.05 12.77
N VAL A 32 15.03 19.52 11.58
CA VAL A 32 15.79 20.23 10.54
C VAL A 32 15.05 21.48 10.08
N VAL A 33 13.72 21.46 10.09
CA VAL A 33 12.89 22.55 9.57
C VAL A 33 12.76 23.67 10.60
N THR A 34 13.14 24.87 10.18
CA THR A 34 13.05 26.09 10.99
C THR A 34 11.63 26.63 11.02
N MET A 35 11.15 27.05 12.18
CA MET A 35 9.81 27.63 12.32
C MET A 35 9.82 29.12 11.97
N THR A 36 8.79 29.59 11.26
CA THR A 36 8.57 31.04 11.04
C THR A 36 8.13 31.70 12.34
N ASP A 37 8.40 33.01 12.53
CA ASP A 37 8.02 33.70 13.76
C ASP A 37 6.54 33.56 14.12
N ARG A 38 5.66 33.59 13.10
CA ARG A 38 4.24 33.31 13.28
C ARG A 38 4.00 31.89 13.81
N ALA A 39 4.67 30.89 13.24
CA ALA A 39 4.52 29.50 13.66
C ALA A 39 5.11 29.24 15.06
N ARG A 40 6.22 29.91 15.41
CA ARG A 40 6.82 29.86 16.76
C ARG A 40 5.81 30.33 17.81
N ALA A 41 5.20 31.50 17.59
CA ALA A 41 4.20 32.07 18.49
C ALA A 41 2.95 31.17 18.65
N ILE A 42 2.50 30.50 17.59
CA ILE A 42 1.35 29.59 17.64
C ILE A 42 1.70 28.26 18.33
N SER A 43 2.96 27.83 18.26
CA SER A 43 3.44 26.57 18.84
C SER A 43 3.76 26.67 20.34
N ALA A 44 3.53 27.82 20.97
CA ALA A 44 3.87 28.05 22.36
C ALA A 44 3.09 27.11 23.30
N PHE A 45 3.77 26.60 24.33
CA PHE A 45 3.23 25.69 25.32
C PHE A 45 3.65 26.08 26.73
N ILE A 46 2.81 25.74 27.71
CA ILE A 46 3.01 26.08 29.11
C ILE A 46 3.55 24.86 29.84
N THR A 47 4.60 25.09 30.62
CA THR A 47 5.09 24.14 31.63
C THR A 47 5.00 24.80 33.01
N PRO A 48 5.14 24.04 34.12
CA PRO A 48 5.25 24.63 35.46
C PRO A 48 6.40 25.65 35.61
N PHE A 49 7.37 25.65 34.69
CA PHE A 49 8.55 26.52 34.70
C PHE A 49 8.41 27.75 33.79
N GLY A 50 7.30 27.88 33.05
CA GLY A 50 7.05 29.04 32.19
C GLY A 50 6.46 28.68 30.83
N LEU A 51 6.35 29.72 29.98
CA LEU A 51 5.90 29.63 28.60
C LEU A 51 7.12 29.44 27.69
N PHE A 52 7.08 28.41 26.85
CA PHE A 52 8.13 28.07 25.90
C PHE A 52 7.56 28.00 24.48
N GLU A 53 8.39 28.32 23.50
CA GLU A 53 8.06 28.21 22.07
C GLU A 53 9.07 27.34 21.33
N TRP A 54 8.66 26.78 20.21
CA TRP A 54 9.52 25.92 19.40
C TRP A 54 10.25 26.73 18.32
N ASN A 55 11.58 26.64 18.28
CA ASN A 55 12.40 27.25 17.20
C ASN A 55 12.51 26.36 15.95
N ARG A 56 12.26 25.07 16.12
CA ARG A 56 12.29 24.03 15.08
C ARG A 56 10.96 23.28 15.10
N MET A 57 10.58 22.69 13.98
CA MET A 57 9.26 22.09 13.83
C MET A 57 9.04 20.92 14.80
N PRO A 58 8.09 21.04 15.76
CA PRO A 58 7.82 19.96 16.70
C PRO A 58 7.00 18.83 16.09
N PHE A 59 7.08 17.65 16.70
CA PHE A 59 6.16 16.55 16.42
C PHE A 59 4.73 16.90 16.83
N GLY A 60 3.75 16.35 16.10
CA GLY A 60 2.31 16.55 16.38
C GLY A 60 1.64 17.63 15.54
N LEU A 61 2.39 18.45 14.79
CA LEU A 61 1.80 19.36 13.81
C LEU A 61 1.28 18.59 12.60
N LYS A 62 -0.01 18.80 12.26
CA LYS A 62 -0.69 18.09 11.17
C LYS A 62 0.03 18.17 9.81
N ASN A 63 0.67 19.29 9.52
CA ASN A 63 1.32 19.54 8.24
C ASN A 63 2.83 19.21 8.24
N ALA A 64 3.41 18.83 9.38
CA ALA A 64 4.84 18.58 9.50
C ALA A 64 5.37 17.51 8.52
N PRO A 65 4.71 16.33 8.36
CA PRO A 65 5.17 15.32 7.43
C PRO A 65 5.24 15.82 5.99
N GLN A 66 4.28 16.63 5.56
CA GLN A 66 4.19 17.16 4.20
C GLN A 66 5.28 18.20 3.92
N ILE A 67 5.55 19.09 4.89
CA ILE A 67 6.61 20.09 4.75
C ILE A 67 7.98 19.40 4.72
N TYR A 68 8.16 18.37 5.55
CA TYR A 68 9.40 17.62 5.59
C TYR A 68 9.63 16.78 4.33
N GLN A 69 8.60 16.08 3.83
CA GLN A 69 8.68 15.37 2.55
C GLN A 69 9.07 16.33 1.42
N ARG A 70 8.45 17.52 1.36
CA ARG A 70 8.79 18.53 0.35
C ARG A 70 10.26 18.96 0.45
N MET A 71 10.76 19.17 1.65
CA MET A 71 12.18 19.51 1.87
C MET A 71 13.11 18.38 1.41
N LEU A 72 12.79 17.13 1.75
CA LEU A 72 13.58 15.97 1.31
C LEU A 72 13.52 15.78 -0.20
N ASP A 73 12.34 15.91 -0.81
CA ASP A 73 12.21 15.79 -2.25
C ASP A 73 13.02 16.89 -2.97
N ASN A 74 13.03 18.10 -2.41
CA ASN A 74 13.87 19.19 -2.91
C ASN A 74 15.36 18.89 -2.79
N ALA A 75 15.79 18.30 -1.68
CA ALA A 75 17.18 17.94 -1.43
C ALA A 75 17.65 16.80 -2.34
N LEU A 76 16.85 15.74 -2.45
CA LEU A 76 17.22 14.49 -3.14
C LEU A 76 17.02 14.55 -4.65
N TYR A 77 15.98 15.25 -5.12
CA TYR A 77 15.60 15.29 -6.54
C TYR A 77 15.90 16.64 -7.21
N GLY A 78 16.57 17.57 -6.52
CA GLY A 78 17.08 18.81 -7.12
C GLY A 78 16.08 19.96 -7.24
N PHE A 79 14.93 19.90 -6.56
CA PHE A 79 13.98 21.03 -6.50
C PHE A 79 14.39 22.08 -5.43
N THR A 80 15.60 22.62 -5.54
CA THR A 80 16.15 23.86 -4.90
C THR A 80 16.34 23.96 -3.37
N GLN A 81 17.55 24.42 -3.00
CA GLN A 81 18.13 24.63 -1.66
C GLN A 81 17.41 25.61 -0.73
N THR A 82 17.43 25.29 0.57
CA THR A 82 17.19 26.22 1.68
C THR A 82 18.29 27.28 1.76
N PRO A 83 17.97 28.56 2.03
CA PRO A 83 18.99 29.58 2.25
C PRO A 83 19.76 29.28 3.54
N ARG A 84 21.09 29.40 3.47
CA ARG A 84 21.97 29.43 4.65
C ARG A 84 21.64 30.68 5.48
N LEU A 85 21.59 30.54 6.79
CA LEU A 85 21.39 31.66 7.71
C LEU A 85 22.57 32.64 7.58
N GLU A 86 22.28 33.93 7.40
CA GLU A 86 23.27 35.00 7.28
C GLU A 86 24.17 35.09 8.51
N GLY A 87 25.46 34.82 8.29
CA GLY A 87 26.59 35.08 9.18
C GLY A 87 27.94 35.18 8.45
N ASP A 88 27.96 35.06 7.12
CA ASP A 88 29.14 35.28 6.27
C ASP A 88 29.01 36.61 5.48
N PRO A 89 30.12 37.32 5.18
CA PRO A 89 30.06 38.73 4.85
C PRO A 89 29.70 39.01 3.38
N VAL A 90 28.78 39.96 3.19
CA VAL A 90 28.72 40.97 2.08
C VAL A 90 28.17 40.49 0.72
N SER A 91 26.87 40.69 0.45
CA SER A 91 26.31 41.91 -0.19
C SER A 91 25.04 41.70 -1.06
N LYS A 92 24.11 42.67 -0.85
CA LYS A 92 23.01 43.17 -1.71
C LYS A 92 21.64 42.47 -1.61
N GLN A 93 20.70 43.23 -1.02
CA GLN A 93 19.24 43.00 -0.91
C GLN A 93 18.55 42.74 -2.27
N PRO A 94 17.31 42.22 -2.21
CA PRO A 94 16.16 43.03 -2.62
C PRO A 94 14.95 43.00 -1.68
N ASP A 95 13.98 43.86 -2.03
CA ASP A 95 12.87 44.47 -1.30
C ASP A 95 11.77 43.57 -0.66
N PRO A 96 10.95 44.13 0.26
CA PRO A 96 10.03 43.39 1.10
C PRO A 96 8.59 43.49 0.58
N GLU A 97 8.15 42.63 -0.35
CA GLU A 97 6.72 42.40 -0.64
C GLU A 97 6.51 41.26 -1.67
N THR A 98 6.70 39.99 -1.27
CA THR A 98 6.16 38.84 -2.03
C THR A 98 6.10 37.54 -1.21
N GLY A 99 4.87 37.07 -0.87
CA GLY A 99 4.51 35.64 -0.73
C GLY A 99 4.92 34.83 0.53
N PRO A 100 3.99 34.14 1.23
CA PRO A 100 4.27 33.40 2.46
C PRO A 100 4.57 31.90 2.23
N ASP A 101 5.45 31.56 1.31
CA ASP A 101 5.88 30.17 1.08
C ASP A 101 7.42 30.11 1.10
N LEU A 102 7.99 29.73 2.24
CA LEU A 102 9.44 29.59 2.47
C LEU A 102 10.06 28.37 1.77
N ILE A 103 9.83 28.25 0.47
CA ILE A 103 10.61 27.39 -0.43
C ILE A 103 10.72 28.17 -1.76
N PRO A 104 11.90 28.71 -2.11
CA PRO A 104 12.13 29.40 -3.39
C PRO A 104 11.77 28.48 -4.57
N THR A 105 11.22 29.05 -5.64
CA THR A 105 10.45 28.33 -6.66
C THR A 105 11.18 28.14 -8.00
N GLU A 106 12.47 28.46 -8.10
CA GLU A 106 13.18 28.44 -9.39
C GLU A 106 14.27 27.35 -9.46
N PRO A 107 14.09 26.29 -10.28
CA PRO A 107 15.03 25.17 -10.38
C PRO A 107 16.39 25.60 -10.91
N LYS A 108 17.47 25.16 -10.26
CA LYS A 108 18.77 25.05 -10.92
C LYS A 108 18.73 23.77 -11.75
N ASP A 109 18.71 23.93 -13.07
CA ASP A 109 18.97 22.82 -13.98
C ASP A 109 20.49 22.69 -14.14
N ASP A 110 21.10 21.91 -13.25
CA ASP A 110 22.51 21.53 -13.31
C ASP A 110 22.75 20.29 -14.19
N GLY A 111 21.73 19.83 -14.94
CA GLY A 111 21.84 18.74 -15.90
C GLY A 111 22.22 17.38 -15.31
N LYS A 112 22.22 17.26 -13.97
CA LYS A 112 22.48 16.00 -13.26
C LYS A 112 21.18 15.21 -13.15
N GLU A 113 21.21 13.96 -13.62
CA GLU A 113 20.13 13.02 -13.32
C GLU A 113 19.93 12.94 -11.79
N SER A 114 18.68 12.89 -11.36
CA SER A 114 18.37 12.82 -9.94
C SER A 114 19.13 11.68 -9.26
N VAL A 115 19.72 11.98 -8.10
CA VAL A 115 20.60 11.07 -7.34
C VAL A 115 19.88 9.76 -6.97
N LEU A 116 18.55 9.77 -6.90
CA LEU A 116 17.72 8.63 -6.53
C LEU A 116 16.46 8.53 -7.42
N GLY A 117 15.94 7.31 -7.62
CA GLY A 117 14.54 7.15 -8.03
C GLY A 117 13.62 7.58 -6.88
N ARG A 118 12.40 8.07 -7.17
CA ARG A 118 11.42 8.52 -6.15
C ARG A 118 11.07 7.39 -5.17
N ARG A 119 11.84 7.23 -4.10
CA ARG A 119 11.71 6.16 -3.09
C ARG A 119 12.01 6.68 -1.68
N CYS A 120 11.58 7.91 -1.42
CA CYS A 120 11.61 8.53 -0.11
C CYS A 120 10.17 8.69 0.40
N TYR A 121 9.92 8.25 1.62
CA TYR A 121 8.67 8.46 2.32
C TYR A 121 8.97 8.93 3.75
N ILE A 122 8.82 10.24 3.95
CA ILE A 122 9.13 10.94 5.20
C ILE A 122 10.56 10.60 5.63
N ASP A 123 10.76 9.81 6.69
CA ASP A 123 12.09 9.51 7.23
C ASP A 123 12.72 8.27 6.60
N ASP A 124 11.96 7.47 5.83
CA ASP A 124 12.43 6.24 5.21
C ASP A 124 12.88 6.50 3.76
N ILE A 125 14.15 6.21 3.47
CA ILE A 125 14.73 6.33 2.12
C ILE A 125 15.22 4.96 1.66
N LEU A 126 14.74 4.51 0.50
CA LEU A 126 15.23 3.30 -0.16
C LEU A 126 16.12 3.65 -1.36
N ILE A 127 17.40 3.28 -1.25
CA ILE A 127 18.31 3.28 -2.39
C ILE A 127 18.38 1.86 -2.95
N ALA A 128 18.22 1.76 -4.25
CA ALA A 128 18.23 0.52 -5.00
C ALA A 128 19.22 0.65 -6.16
N ALA A 129 20.01 -0.39 -6.44
CA ALA A 129 20.89 -0.43 -7.60
C ALA A 129 21.07 -1.85 -8.16
N GLU A 130 21.37 -1.91 -9.47
CA GLU A 130 21.62 -3.18 -10.19
C GLU A 130 23.03 -3.74 -9.89
N SER A 131 24.00 -2.85 -9.62
CA SER A 131 25.39 -3.20 -9.30
C SER A 131 25.84 -2.56 -7.99
N TRP A 132 26.89 -3.14 -7.39
CA TRP A 132 27.49 -2.62 -6.17
C TRP A 132 28.07 -1.20 -6.38
N ASP A 133 28.78 -1.00 -7.49
CA ASP A 133 29.39 0.29 -7.81
C ASP A 133 28.33 1.38 -8.01
N HIS A 134 27.20 1.05 -8.67
CA HIS A 134 26.08 1.98 -8.79
C HIS A 134 25.45 2.30 -7.43
N LEU A 135 25.38 1.33 -6.51
CA LEU A 135 24.89 1.57 -5.15
C LEU A 135 25.81 2.54 -4.42
N CYS A 136 27.12 2.32 -4.46
CA CYS A 136 28.12 3.19 -3.83
C CYS A 136 28.03 4.63 -4.36
N ASN A 137 27.98 4.81 -5.67
CA ASN A 137 27.84 6.14 -6.28
C ASN A 137 26.56 6.87 -5.83
N ARG A 138 25.43 6.16 -5.72
CA ARG A 138 24.16 6.75 -5.22
C ARG A 138 24.22 7.09 -3.74
N VAL A 139 24.87 6.25 -2.93
CA VAL A 139 25.08 6.52 -1.51
C VAL A 139 25.99 7.72 -1.30
N GLU A 140 27.09 7.84 -2.05
CA GLU A 140 27.98 9.00 -1.97
C GLU A 140 27.24 10.29 -2.31
N GLY A 141 26.48 10.31 -3.41
CA GLY A 141 25.66 11.48 -3.75
C GLY A 141 24.60 11.82 -2.69
N LEU A 142 24.01 10.80 -2.04
CA LEU A 142 23.11 11.05 -0.91
C LEU A 142 23.83 11.69 0.28
N LEU A 143 25.03 11.21 0.62
CA LEU A 143 25.80 11.75 1.75
C LEU A 143 26.20 13.20 1.49
N ASP A 144 26.60 13.55 0.27
CA ASP A 144 26.89 14.93 -0.14
C ASP A 144 25.67 15.83 0.08
N VAL A 145 24.48 15.38 -0.36
CA VAL A 145 23.21 16.09 -0.14
C VAL A 145 22.88 16.21 1.35
N CYS A 146 23.11 15.15 2.13
CA CYS A 146 22.88 15.19 3.57
C CYS A 146 23.76 16.24 4.26
N ASP A 147 25.03 16.34 3.87
CA ASP A 147 25.96 17.34 4.39
C ASP A 147 25.56 18.76 3.97
N GLU A 148 25.14 18.97 2.73
CA GLU A 148 24.67 20.28 2.25
C GLU A 148 23.42 20.78 2.98
N TRP A 149 22.48 19.87 3.27
CA TRP A 149 21.18 20.17 3.84
C TRP A 149 21.08 19.95 5.35
N ASN A 150 22.19 19.58 6.01
CA ASN A 150 22.25 19.22 7.43
C ASN A 150 21.26 18.10 7.82
N LEU A 151 21.09 17.12 6.93
CA LEU A 151 20.33 15.91 7.20
C LEU A 151 21.26 14.89 7.86
N SER A 152 20.72 14.07 8.75
CA SER A 152 21.51 13.05 9.44
C SER A 152 20.81 11.71 9.35
N ILE A 153 21.59 10.68 9.02
CA ILE A 153 21.11 9.32 8.83
C ILE A 153 21.37 8.51 10.11
N ARG A 154 20.37 7.77 10.57
CA ARG A 154 20.48 6.89 11.72
C ARG A 154 21.15 5.58 11.31
N VAL A 155 22.45 5.47 11.55
CA VAL A 155 23.23 4.28 11.18
C VAL A 155 22.67 3.00 11.80
N VAL A 156 22.20 3.03 13.06
CA VAL A 156 21.75 1.83 13.80
C VAL A 156 20.48 1.19 13.22
N LYS A 157 19.56 2.00 12.69
CA LYS A 157 18.31 1.49 12.07
C LYS A 157 18.43 1.31 10.56
N SER A 158 19.50 1.83 9.96
CA SER A 158 19.72 1.77 8.53
C SER A 158 20.39 0.45 8.14
N PHE A 159 19.96 -0.11 7.02
CA PHE A 159 20.53 -1.29 6.40
C PHE A 159 21.26 -0.88 5.12
N TRP A 160 22.51 -1.34 4.97
CA TRP A 160 23.38 -0.94 3.88
C TRP A 160 23.82 -2.16 3.07
N GLY A 161 23.74 -2.07 1.74
CA GLY A 161 24.29 -3.08 0.82
C GLY A 161 23.72 -4.49 1.04
N LYS A 162 22.40 -4.60 1.18
CA LYS A 162 21.70 -5.88 1.38
C LYS A 162 21.00 -6.33 0.11
N ILE A 163 20.83 -7.64 -0.05
CA ILE A 163 20.05 -8.25 -1.15
C ILE A 163 18.55 -8.29 -0.81
N GLN A 164 18.22 -8.18 0.48
CA GLN A 164 16.86 -8.08 1.00
C GLN A 164 16.83 -7.07 2.16
N VAL A 165 15.84 -6.17 2.16
CA VAL A 165 15.65 -5.14 3.20
C VAL A 165 14.20 -5.01 3.62
N GLU A 166 13.97 -4.54 4.84
CA GLU A 166 12.67 -4.06 5.28
C GLU A 166 12.52 -2.58 4.86
N TYR A 167 11.43 -2.24 4.18
CA TYR A 167 11.09 -0.88 3.74
C TYR A 167 9.57 -0.70 3.74
N LEU A 168 9.07 0.35 4.42
CA LEU A 168 7.64 0.66 4.55
C LEU A 168 6.77 -0.56 4.93
N GLY A 169 7.21 -1.37 5.90
CA GLY A 169 6.43 -2.55 6.32
C GLY A 169 6.37 -3.69 5.30
N HIS A 170 7.16 -3.62 4.23
CA HIS A 170 7.37 -4.71 3.27
C HIS A 170 8.83 -5.20 3.35
N LYS A 171 9.04 -6.46 3.02
CA LYS A 171 10.36 -7.01 2.72
C LYS A 171 10.54 -6.97 1.21
N VAL A 172 11.55 -6.26 0.78
CA VAL A 172 11.90 -6.04 -0.63
C VAL A 172 13.12 -6.88 -0.97
N SER A 173 13.06 -7.60 -2.08
CA SER A 173 14.18 -8.37 -2.61
C SER A 173 14.16 -8.41 -4.14
N CYS A 174 15.24 -8.89 -4.74
CA CYS A 174 15.30 -9.17 -6.18
C CYS A 174 14.31 -10.27 -6.63
N ARG A 175 13.80 -11.10 -5.71
CA ARG A 175 12.81 -12.13 -6.03
C ARG A 175 11.38 -11.60 -6.08
N GLY A 176 11.13 -10.50 -5.38
CA GLY A 176 9.78 -9.99 -5.19
C GLY A 176 9.58 -9.22 -3.90
N LEU A 177 8.31 -8.92 -3.64
CA LEU A 177 7.81 -8.19 -2.49
C LEU A 177 7.07 -9.14 -1.54
N GLU A 178 7.34 -8.99 -0.26
CA GLU A 178 6.67 -9.73 0.82
C GLU A 178 6.13 -8.73 1.86
N ALA A 179 5.01 -9.04 2.48
CA ALA A 179 4.57 -8.29 3.65
C ALA A 179 5.45 -8.63 4.87
N ASN A 180 5.73 -7.66 5.74
CA ASN A 180 6.62 -7.89 6.88
C ASN A 180 5.97 -8.87 7.89
N PRO A 181 6.58 -10.04 8.16
CA PRO A 181 5.99 -11.05 9.02
C PRO A 181 5.79 -10.59 10.46
N LYS A 182 6.55 -9.60 10.94
CA LYS A 182 6.35 -9.04 12.30
C LYS A 182 5.01 -8.32 12.44
N ASN A 183 4.57 -7.65 11.38
CA ASN A 183 3.28 -6.98 11.37
C ASN A 183 2.15 -7.99 11.18
N LEU A 184 2.39 -9.02 10.35
CA LEU A 184 1.41 -10.07 10.11
C LEU A 184 1.20 -10.97 11.32
N SER A 185 2.25 -11.30 12.08
CA SER A 185 2.14 -12.17 13.26
C SER A 185 1.20 -11.56 14.32
N VAL A 186 1.27 -10.25 14.50
CA VAL A 186 0.34 -9.52 15.38
C VAL A 186 -1.09 -9.69 14.91
N LEU A 187 -1.35 -9.70 13.59
CA LEU A 187 -2.69 -9.86 13.03
C LEU A 187 -3.18 -11.31 13.06
N THR A 188 -2.28 -12.29 12.89
CA THR A 188 -2.62 -13.72 12.94
C THR A 188 -2.92 -14.20 14.35
N ASP A 189 -2.47 -13.50 15.39
CA ASP A 189 -2.71 -13.89 16.78
C ASP A 189 -3.97 -13.24 17.37
N LEU A 190 -4.59 -12.30 16.65
CA LEU A 190 -5.79 -11.61 17.15
C LEU A 190 -6.99 -12.57 17.29
N PRO A 191 -7.70 -12.54 18.43
CA PRO A 191 -8.97 -13.24 18.58
C PRO A 191 -10.04 -12.59 17.70
N PHE A 192 -11.15 -13.30 17.48
CA PHE A 192 -12.29 -12.74 16.76
C PHE A 192 -12.77 -11.44 17.46
N PRO A 193 -12.92 -10.31 16.72
CA PRO A 193 -13.33 -9.05 17.32
C PRO A 193 -14.69 -9.13 18.02
N GLY A 194 -14.79 -8.61 19.25
CA GLY A 194 -16.03 -8.63 20.03
C GLY A 194 -16.99 -7.45 19.78
N SER A 195 -16.60 -6.49 18.93
CA SER A 195 -17.37 -5.29 18.60
C SER A 195 -17.14 -4.87 17.15
N LEU A 196 -18.09 -4.09 16.61
CA LEU A 196 -17.97 -3.54 15.25
C LEU A 196 -16.75 -2.63 15.10
N GLN A 197 -16.46 -1.78 16.09
CA GLN A 197 -15.27 -0.92 16.08
C GLN A 197 -13.97 -1.74 16.04
N ALA A 198 -13.89 -2.83 16.80
CA ALA A 198 -12.73 -3.72 16.76
C ALA A 198 -12.61 -4.44 15.40
N MET A 199 -13.73 -4.86 14.81
CA MET A 199 -13.77 -5.45 13.47
C MET A 199 -13.31 -4.47 12.38
N GLN A 200 -13.80 -3.23 12.43
CA GLN A 200 -13.39 -2.17 11.50
C GLN A 200 -11.90 -1.82 11.65
N SER A 201 -11.39 -1.78 12.89
CA SER A 201 -9.96 -1.60 13.16
C SER A 201 -9.11 -2.72 12.55
N PHE A 202 -9.54 -3.98 12.68
CA PHE A 202 -8.89 -5.14 12.07
C PHE A 202 -8.91 -5.10 10.53
N LEU A 203 -10.06 -4.80 9.92
CA LEU A 203 -10.16 -4.67 8.46
C LEU A 203 -9.32 -3.50 7.94
N GLY A 204 -9.30 -2.39 8.67
CA GLY A 204 -8.48 -1.23 8.36
C GLY A 204 -6.98 -1.51 8.41
N SER A 205 -6.51 -2.30 9.37
CA SER A 205 -5.09 -2.69 9.44
C SER A 205 -4.69 -3.67 8.34
N LEU A 206 -5.62 -4.52 7.88
CA LEU A 206 -5.40 -5.43 6.74
C LEU A 206 -5.44 -4.73 5.39
N ASN A 207 -6.15 -3.61 5.26
CA ASN A 207 -6.28 -2.90 3.98
C ASN A 207 -4.91 -2.53 3.37
N TYR A 208 -3.92 -2.24 4.23
CA TYR A 208 -2.54 -1.99 3.83
C TYR A 208 -1.90 -3.18 3.08
N TYR A 209 -2.26 -4.41 3.46
CA TYR A 209 -1.75 -5.66 2.88
C TYR A 209 -2.72 -6.29 1.88
N SER A 210 -3.83 -5.61 1.53
CA SER A 210 -4.88 -6.17 0.66
C SER A 210 -4.36 -6.66 -0.70
N ASN A 211 -3.37 -5.96 -1.27
CA ASN A 211 -2.73 -6.35 -2.54
C ASN A 211 -1.85 -7.62 -2.44
N PHE A 212 -1.54 -8.08 -1.23
CA PHE A 212 -0.74 -9.29 -0.96
C PHE A 212 -1.61 -10.47 -0.53
N ILE A 213 -2.90 -10.24 -0.30
CA ILE A 213 -3.84 -11.25 0.21
C ILE A 213 -4.76 -11.65 -0.94
N GLU A 214 -4.60 -12.88 -1.40
CA GLU A 214 -5.51 -13.50 -2.36
C GLU A 214 -6.95 -13.50 -1.84
N ASP A 215 -7.90 -13.10 -2.68
CA ASP A 215 -9.33 -13.06 -2.38
C ASP A 215 -9.72 -12.19 -1.16
N TYR A 216 -8.90 -11.20 -0.81
CA TYR A 216 -9.15 -10.33 0.34
C TYR A 216 -10.58 -9.76 0.35
N ALA A 217 -11.03 -9.15 -0.74
CA ALA A 217 -12.36 -8.53 -0.78
C ALA A 217 -13.51 -9.55 -0.64
N ILE A 218 -13.32 -10.80 -1.08
CA ILE A 218 -14.32 -11.87 -0.97
C ILE A 218 -14.62 -12.14 0.51
N TYR A 219 -13.58 -12.35 1.31
CA TYR A 219 -13.74 -12.63 2.74
C TYR A 219 -14.03 -11.36 3.55
N ALA A 220 -13.44 -10.22 3.17
CA ALA A 220 -13.68 -8.94 3.85
C ALA A 220 -15.13 -8.46 3.67
N ALA A 221 -15.76 -8.72 2.52
CA ALA A 221 -17.17 -8.38 2.28
C ALA A 221 -18.10 -8.97 3.35
N VAL A 222 -17.92 -10.26 3.68
CA VAL A 222 -18.69 -10.95 4.72
C VAL A 222 -18.54 -10.27 6.09
N LEU A 223 -17.35 -9.73 6.37
CA LEU A 223 -17.07 -9.03 7.62
C LEU A 223 -17.60 -7.59 7.62
N TYR A 224 -17.64 -6.92 6.47
CA TYR A 224 -18.23 -5.59 6.30
C TYR A 224 -19.76 -5.59 6.46
N GLU A 225 -20.43 -6.72 6.21
CA GLU A 225 -21.88 -6.86 6.41
C GLU A 225 -22.32 -6.86 7.88
N LEU A 226 -21.39 -7.05 8.82
CA LEU A 226 -21.68 -7.09 10.25
C LEU A 226 -22.07 -5.70 10.77
N ARG A 227 -23.14 -5.64 11.56
CA ARG A 227 -23.65 -4.42 12.20
C ARG A 227 -23.62 -4.54 13.72
N ASP A 228 -23.77 -3.43 14.43
CA ASP A 228 -23.79 -3.42 15.90
C ASP A 228 -24.87 -4.34 16.49
N VAL A 229 -26.03 -4.42 15.83
CA VAL A 229 -27.12 -5.33 16.21
C VAL A 229 -26.71 -6.80 16.15
N ASP A 230 -25.83 -7.16 15.21
CA ASP A 230 -25.35 -8.52 15.07
C ASP A 230 -24.43 -8.86 16.25
N PHE A 231 -23.50 -7.97 16.61
CA PHE A 231 -22.61 -8.15 17.77
C PHE A 231 -23.39 -8.21 19.10
N ALA A 232 -24.46 -7.42 19.24
CA ALA A 232 -25.35 -7.50 20.39
C ALA A 232 -26.07 -8.85 20.47
N ALA A 233 -26.44 -9.45 19.33
CA ALA A 233 -27.05 -10.78 19.28
C ALA A 233 -26.05 -11.90 19.60
N MET A 234 -24.77 -11.75 19.24
CA MET A 234 -23.71 -12.72 19.60
C MET A 234 -23.46 -12.77 21.10
N ASN A 235 -23.45 -11.61 21.78
CA ASN A 235 -23.15 -11.54 23.21
C ASN A 235 -24.24 -12.18 24.11
N LYS A 236 -25.33 -12.69 23.53
CA LYS A 236 -26.32 -13.50 24.25
C LYS A 236 -25.75 -14.90 24.54
N LEU A 237 -25.90 -15.34 25.79
CA LEU A 237 -25.28 -16.57 26.32
C LEU A 237 -25.58 -17.83 25.49
N GLU A 238 -26.79 -17.93 24.92
CA GLU A 238 -27.28 -19.08 24.14
C GLU A 238 -26.54 -19.28 22.81
N ASN A 239 -26.06 -18.20 22.19
CA ASN A 239 -25.39 -18.25 20.89
C ASN A 239 -23.89 -18.51 21.02
N ARG A 240 -23.29 -18.11 22.15
CA ARG A 240 -21.85 -18.25 22.42
C ARG A 240 -21.40 -19.72 22.46
N SER A 241 -22.20 -20.59 23.06
CA SER A 241 -21.95 -22.03 23.14
C SER A 241 -22.08 -22.71 21.77
N ARG A 242 -23.11 -22.33 20.99
CA ARG A 242 -23.42 -22.94 19.69
C ARG A 242 -22.42 -22.55 18.60
N VAL A 243 -21.92 -21.32 18.61
CA VAL A 243 -20.88 -20.86 17.67
C VAL A 243 -19.53 -21.51 17.96
N GLN A 244 -19.17 -21.72 19.24
CA GLN A 244 -17.95 -22.46 19.61
C GLN A 244 -17.99 -23.92 19.18
N ASP A 245 -19.14 -24.59 19.35
CA ASP A 245 -19.32 -25.99 18.94
C ASP A 245 -19.33 -26.16 17.40
N LEU A 246 -19.86 -25.19 16.65
CA LEU A 246 -19.93 -25.24 15.17
C LEU A 246 -18.65 -24.78 14.46
N ALA A 247 -17.90 -23.85 15.05
CA ALA A 247 -16.58 -23.45 14.53
C ALA A 247 -15.54 -24.58 14.57
N ALA A 248 -15.74 -25.57 15.46
CA ALA A 248 -14.89 -26.76 15.57
C ALA A 248 -15.16 -27.81 14.47
N VAL A 249 -16.31 -27.75 13.78
CA VAL A 249 -16.73 -28.71 12.75
C VAL A 249 -16.33 -28.22 11.34
N ALA A 250 -15.36 -27.31 11.23
CA ALA A 250 -14.88 -26.74 9.97
C ALA A 250 -14.09 -27.75 9.10
N GLY A 251 -14.78 -28.79 8.62
CA GLY A 251 -14.41 -29.67 7.52
C GLY A 251 -15.58 -29.75 6.54
N ASP A 252 -15.26 -29.85 5.26
CA ASP A 252 -16.02 -29.51 4.04
C ASP A 252 -17.47 -30.02 3.83
N ASP A 253 -18.09 -30.73 4.76
CA ASP A 253 -19.38 -31.42 4.49
C ASP A 253 -20.49 -31.01 5.47
N LEU A 254 -21.27 -30.00 5.08
CA LEU A 254 -22.53 -29.63 5.76
C LEU A 254 -23.76 -30.01 4.92
N GLU A 255 -23.90 -31.30 4.56
CA GLU A 255 -25.15 -31.83 3.98
C GLU A 255 -26.13 -32.42 5.04
N GLY A 256 -25.82 -32.38 6.34
CA GLY A 256 -26.56 -33.14 7.36
C GLY A 256 -27.21 -32.40 8.53
N ALA A 257 -26.98 -31.10 8.74
CA ALA A 257 -27.44 -30.41 9.95
C ALA A 257 -28.75 -29.64 9.73
N ARG A 258 -29.68 -29.71 10.71
CA ARG A 258 -30.91 -28.87 10.77
C ARG A 258 -30.55 -27.42 10.42
N TYR A 259 -31.22 -26.85 9.42
CA TYR A 259 -30.99 -25.48 8.95
C TYR A 259 -30.82 -24.51 10.13
N PRO A 260 -29.62 -23.95 10.36
CA PRO A 260 -29.41 -22.98 11.41
C PRO A 260 -30.27 -21.75 11.14
N ALA A 261 -30.65 -20.99 12.18
CA ALA A 261 -31.31 -19.72 11.97
C ALA A 261 -30.41 -18.80 11.10
N ASP A 262 -31.00 -17.88 10.34
CA ASP A 262 -30.24 -16.98 9.45
C ASP A 262 -29.12 -16.21 10.18
N ALA A 263 -29.36 -15.84 11.45
CA ALA A 263 -28.36 -15.23 12.33
C ALA A 263 -27.20 -16.18 12.69
N ASP A 264 -27.47 -17.47 12.88
CA ASP A 264 -26.44 -18.48 13.16
C ASP A 264 -25.58 -18.71 11.91
N LEU A 265 -26.21 -18.80 10.72
CA LEU A 265 -25.50 -18.94 9.44
C LEU A 265 -24.57 -17.76 9.16
N ARG A 266 -25.02 -16.52 9.40
CA ARG A 266 -24.21 -15.32 9.22
C ARG A 266 -22.96 -15.33 10.10
N TRP A 267 -23.11 -15.73 11.37
CA TRP A 267 -21.98 -15.80 12.29
C TRP A 267 -20.99 -16.90 11.95
N ILE A 268 -21.48 -18.07 11.52
CA ILE A 268 -20.62 -19.15 11.02
C ILE A 268 -19.79 -18.65 9.83
N ARG A 269 -20.43 -18.01 8.85
CA ARG A 269 -19.74 -17.42 7.67
C ARG A 269 -18.72 -16.36 8.07
N ALA A 270 -19.02 -15.51 9.05
CA ALA A 270 -18.11 -14.49 9.53
C ALA A 270 -16.87 -15.10 10.22
N HIS A 271 -17.05 -16.11 11.09
CA HIS A 271 -15.92 -16.79 11.74
C HIS A 271 -15.06 -17.56 10.73
N GLN A 272 -15.70 -18.23 9.76
CA GLN A 272 -14.99 -18.90 8.67
C GLN A 272 -14.19 -17.91 7.82
N SER A 273 -14.79 -16.78 7.43
CA SER A 273 -14.12 -15.74 6.66
C SER A 273 -12.95 -15.10 7.43
N PHE A 274 -13.13 -14.87 8.73
CA PHE A 274 -12.07 -14.39 9.60
C PHE A 274 -10.91 -15.40 9.72
N ALA A 275 -11.22 -16.68 9.93
CA ALA A 275 -10.21 -17.73 9.99
C ALA A 275 -9.46 -17.88 8.65
N LYS A 276 -10.18 -17.83 7.52
CA LYS A 276 -9.59 -17.93 6.19
C LYS A 276 -8.73 -16.73 5.85
N LEU A 277 -9.13 -15.52 6.23
CA LEU A 277 -8.28 -14.33 6.10
C LEU A 277 -6.99 -14.46 6.91
N LYS A 278 -7.07 -14.95 8.15
CA LYS A 278 -5.87 -15.18 8.97
C LYS A 278 -4.95 -16.24 8.35
N GLU A 279 -5.50 -17.32 7.82
CA GLU A 279 -4.76 -18.34 7.08
C GLU A 279 -4.06 -17.74 5.84
N LYS A 280 -4.79 -16.96 5.03
CA LYS A 280 -4.24 -16.29 3.83
C LYS A 280 -3.16 -15.26 4.19
N VAL A 281 -3.34 -14.52 5.27
CA VAL A 281 -2.32 -13.60 5.81
C VAL A 281 -1.09 -14.38 6.29
N SER A 282 -1.27 -15.52 6.96
CA SER A 282 -0.14 -16.34 7.42
C SER A 282 0.62 -17.03 6.28
N SER A 283 -0.08 -17.37 5.20
CA SER A 283 0.46 -17.99 3.99
C SER A 283 0.88 -16.97 2.93
N THR A 284 0.94 -15.67 3.29
CA THR A 284 1.25 -14.57 2.36
C THR A 284 2.43 -14.95 1.48
N LEU A 285 2.14 -15.03 0.19
CA LEU A 285 3.10 -15.45 -0.82
C LEU A 285 4.03 -14.29 -1.17
N VAL A 286 5.24 -14.64 -1.59
CA VAL A 286 6.13 -13.70 -2.26
C VAL A 286 5.46 -13.28 -3.57
N LEU A 287 5.11 -12.00 -3.70
CA LEU A 287 4.70 -11.43 -4.97
C LEU A 287 5.95 -11.27 -5.82
N ARG A 288 6.12 -12.10 -6.85
CA ARG A 288 7.28 -12.02 -7.72
C ARG A 288 7.20 -10.78 -8.61
N HIS A 289 8.37 -10.25 -8.93
CA HIS A 289 8.48 -9.19 -9.92
C HIS A 289 8.06 -9.70 -11.30
N PHE A 290 7.33 -8.86 -12.04
CA PHE A 290 6.85 -9.19 -13.37
C PHE A 290 8.02 -9.33 -14.35
N GLN A 291 8.09 -10.45 -15.08
CA GLN A 291 9.10 -10.66 -16.12
C GLN A 291 8.50 -10.47 -17.53
N PRO A 292 9.03 -9.54 -18.33
CA PRO A 292 8.56 -9.29 -19.69
C PRO A 292 8.55 -10.50 -20.63
N ASP A 293 9.45 -11.45 -20.44
CA ASP A 293 9.58 -12.56 -21.40
C ASP A 293 8.62 -13.71 -21.11
N LEU A 294 7.93 -13.68 -19.96
CA LEU A 294 7.02 -14.74 -19.53
C LEU A 294 5.56 -14.38 -19.85
N GLN A 295 4.78 -15.40 -20.23
CA GLN A 295 3.35 -15.20 -20.51
C GLN A 295 2.59 -14.88 -19.21
N PRO A 296 1.85 -13.76 -19.16
CA PRO A 296 0.97 -13.46 -18.05
C PRO A 296 -0.26 -14.38 -18.04
N VAL A 297 -0.57 -14.92 -16.87
CA VAL A 297 -1.77 -15.70 -16.59
C VAL A 297 -2.64 -14.92 -15.60
N VAL A 298 -3.86 -14.59 -15.97
CA VAL A 298 -4.83 -13.94 -15.08
C VAL A 298 -5.85 -14.97 -14.64
N VAL A 299 -5.95 -15.20 -13.34
CA VAL A 299 -6.99 -16.02 -12.74
C VAL A 299 -8.07 -15.08 -12.21
N VAL A 300 -9.32 -15.30 -12.61
CA VAL A 300 -10.45 -14.48 -12.14
C VAL A 300 -11.41 -15.30 -11.30
N TYR A 301 -11.95 -14.66 -10.28
CA TYR A 301 -12.97 -15.20 -9.40
C TYR A 301 -13.98 -14.09 -9.05
N ALA A 302 -15.23 -14.47 -8.92
CA ALA A 302 -16.28 -13.56 -8.50
C ALA A 302 -17.33 -14.30 -7.67
N ASN A 303 -17.96 -13.58 -6.76
CA ASN A 303 -19.19 -13.97 -6.12
C ASN A 303 -20.17 -12.80 -6.14
N ASP A 304 -21.37 -13.03 -5.60
CA ASP A 304 -22.48 -12.06 -5.60
C ASP A 304 -22.16 -10.68 -4.97
N TRP A 305 -21.02 -10.52 -4.29
CA TRP A 305 -20.70 -9.33 -3.48
C TRP A 305 -19.35 -8.71 -3.82
N ALA A 306 -18.42 -9.47 -4.40
CA ALA A 306 -17.04 -9.07 -4.59
C ALA A 306 -16.39 -9.82 -5.76
N ILE A 307 -15.39 -9.14 -6.33
CA ILE A 307 -14.56 -9.66 -7.40
C ILE A 307 -13.13 -9.80 -6.91
N SER A 308 -12.45 -10.80 -7.42
CA SER A 308 -11.04 -11.07 -7.15
C SER A 308 -10.36 -11.55 -8.42
N ALA A 309 -9.14 -11.11 -8.64
CA ALA A 309 -8.33 -11.62 -9.71
C ALA A 309 -6.85 -11.56 -9.34
N ALA A 310 -6.10 -12.52 -9.85
CA ALA A 310 -4.69 -12.69 -9.60
C ALA A 310 -3.93 -12.66 -10.92
N LEU A 311 -2.96 -11.77 -11.04
CA LEU A 311 -1.96 -11.82 -12.10
C LEU A 311 -0.84 -12.74 -11.64
N MET A 312 -0.55 -13.76 -12.44
CA MET A 312 0.46 -14.77 -12.16
C MET A 312 1.37 -15.00 -13.37
N GLN A 313 2.58 -15.50 -13.11
CA GLN A 313 3.54 -15.92 -14.14
C GLN A 313 4.17 -17.26 -13.76
N GLU A 314 4.43 -18.10 -14.76
CA GLU A 314 5.13 -19.37 -14.55
C GLU A 314 6.65 -19.13 -14.58
N HIS A 315 7.28 -19.17 -13.41
CA HIS A 315 8.74 -19.14 -13.28
C HIS A 315 9.23 -20.53 -12.86
N ASP A 316 10.24 -21.05 -13.55
CA ASP A 316 10.90 -22.31 -13.18
C ASP A 316 9.88 -23.46 -12.97
N THR A 317 8.86 -23.57 -13.83
CA THR A 317 7.74 -24.55 -13.77
C THR A 317 6.74 -24.37 -12.63
N VAL A 318 6.86 -23.29 -11.85
CA VAL A 318 5.95 -22.95 -10.74
C VAL A 318 5.24 -21.63 -11.05
N ILE A 319 3.93 -21.62 -10.86
CA ILE A 319 3.13 -20.41 -11.00
C ILE A 319 3.30 -19.56 -9.75
N HIS A 320 3.82 -18.34 -9.93
CA HIS A 320 3.98 -17.36 -8.88
C HIS A 320 3.03 -16.18 -9.08
N PRO A 321 2.43 -15.66 -7.99
CA PRO A 321 1.64 -14.45 -8.07
C PRO A 321 2.55 -13.23 -8.26
N VAL A 322 2.12 -12.30 -9.11
CA VAL A 322 2.73 -10.99 -9.32
C VAL A 322 1.91 -9.92 -8.63
N MET A 323 0.58 -10.01 -8.72
CA MET A 323 -0.34 -9.02 -8.16
C MET A 323 -1.68 -9.68 -7.83
N PHE A 324 -2.25 -9.36 -6.68
CA PHE A 324 -3.65 -9.63 -6.38
C PHE A 324 -4.47 -8.35 -6.48
N ALA A 325 -5.66 -8.46 -7.05
CA ALA A 325 -6.60 -7.37 -7.20
C ALA A 325 -7.98 -7.84 -6.78
N SER A 326 -8.52 -7.25 -5.72
CA SER A 326 -9.86 -7.57 -5.26
C SER A 326 -10.60 -6.29 -4.85
N ARG A 327 -11.92 -6.29 -5.03
CA ARG A 327 -12.81 -5.21 -4.53
C ARG A 327 -14.23 -5.72 -4.37
N THR A 328 -14.99 -5.03 -3.51
CA THR A 328 -16.43 -5.22 -3.44
C THR A 328 -17.13 -4.65 -4.67
N LEU A 329 -18.24 -5.26 -5.06
CA LEU A 329 -19.11 -4.79 -6.13
C LEU A 329 -19.85 -3.53 -5.68
N LYS A 330 -20.03 -2.60 -6.61
CA LYS A 330 -20.85 -1.40 -6.40
C LYS A 330 -22.33 -1.77 -6.48
N SER A 331 -23.20 -0.98 -5.85
CA SER A 331 -24.65 -1.24 -5.82
C SER A 331 -25.29 -1.38 -7.21
N ASN A 332 -24.76 -0.69 -8.23
CA ASN A 332 -25.20 -0.84 -9.62
C ASN A 332 -24.67 -2.11 -10.29
N GLU A 333 -23.49 -2.59 -9.89
CA GLU A 333 -22.86 -3.80 -10.44
C GLU A 333 -23.49 -5.09 -9.90
N LEU A 334 -24.05 -5.07 -8.68
CA LEU A 334 -24.80 -6.19 -8.10
C LEU A 334 -25.99 -6.65 -8.97
N ASN A 335 -26.49 -5.78 -9.83
CA ASN A 335 -27.61 -6.08 -10.72
C ASN A 335 -27.17 -6.60 -12.09
N TYR A 336 -25.86 -6.70 -12.35
CA TYR A 336 -25.34 -7.11 -13.67
C TYR A 336 -25.40 -8.62 -13.92
N GLY A 337 -25.69 -9.44 -12.90
CA GLY A 337 -25.80 -10.90 -13.05
C GLY A 337 -24.45 -11.54 -13.41
N ILE A 338 -24.42 -12.40 -14.42
CA ILE A 338 -23.29 -13.31 -14.77
C ILE A 338 -21.97 -12.56 -15.12
N VAL A 339 -21.95 -11.23 -15.19
CA VAL A 339 -20.84 -10.45 -15.76
C VAL A 339 -19.75 -10.08 -14.75
N GLU A 340 -19.82 -10.60 -13.53
CA GLU A 340 -18.88 -10.25 -12.44
C GLU A 340 -17.43 -10.70 -12.75
N GLU A 341 -17.24 -11.83 -13.43
CA GLU A 341 -15.91 -12.30 -13.87
C GLU A 341 -15.24 -11.32 -14.85
N VAL A 342 -16.04 -10.65 -15.68
CA VAL A 342 -15.54 -9.63 -16.61
C VAL A 342 -15.04 -8.41 -15.83
N LEU A 343 -15.74 -8.02 -14.77
CA LEU A 343 -15.31 -6.94 -13.89
C LEU A 343 -14.01 -7.30 -13.16
N ALA A 344 -13.85 -8.56 -12.74
CA ALA A 344 -12.62 -9.06 -12.14
C ALA A 344 -11.44 -8.95 -13.12
N LEU A 345 -11.63 -9.37 -14.37
CA LEU A 345 -10.62 -9.25 -15.42
C LEU A 345 -10.25 -7.78 -15.69
N LEU A 346 -11.25 -6.92 -15.90
CA LEU A 346 -11.04 -5.50 -16.15
C LEU A 346 -10.29 -4.82 -14.99
N ARG A 347 -10.54 -5.25 -13.75
CA ARG A 347 -9.86 -4.70 -12.58
C ARG A 347 -8.35 -5.01 -12.60
N VAL A 348 -7.95 -6.22 -12.93
CA VAL A 348 -6.51 -6.57 -13.06
C VAL A 348 -5.88 -5.87 -14.25
N LEU A 349 -6.60 -5.73 -15.37
CA LEU A 349 -6.07 -5.03 -16.55
C LEU A 349 -5.85 -3.53 -16.29
N ASP A 350 -6.71 -2.90 -15.49
CA ASP A 350 -6.58 -1.50 -15.09
C ASP A 350 -5.39 -1.29 -14.15
N LEU A 351 -5.27 -2.10 -13.10
CA LEU A 351 -4.15 -2.00 -12.14
C LEU A 351 -2.82 -2.43 -12.75
N GLY A 352 -2.83 -3.47 -13.58
CA GLY A 352 -1.67 -4.04 -14.24
C GLY A 352 -1.41 -3.45 -15.63
N HIS A 353 -2.00 -2.29 -15.96
CA HIS A 353 -1.95 -1.74 -17.33
C HIS A 353 -0.50 -1.65 -17.85
N ASN A 354 0.39 -1.05 -17.06
CA ASN A 354 1.81 -0.88 -17.43
C ASN A 354 2.53 -2.23 -17.63
N LEU A 355 2.11 -3.27 -16.91
CA LEU A 355 2.70 -4.61 -17.00
C LEU A 355 2.16 -5.39 -18.20
N LEU A 356 0.89 -5.19 -18.56
CA LEU A 356 0.14 -6.05 -19.47
C LEU A 356 -0.04 -5.46 -20.88
N VAL A 357 0.17 -4.15 -21.06
CA VAL A 357 -0.09 -3.49 -22.35
C VAL A 357 0.72 -4.12 -23.49
N GLY A 358 0.07 -4.38 -24.62
CA GLY A 358 0.70 -4.95 -25.82
C GLY A 358 1.10 -6.42 -25.74
N ARG A 359 0.67 -7.17 -24.71
CA ARG A 359 1.05 -8.57 -24.48
C ARG A 359 -0.13 -9.52 -24.66
N GLY A 360 0.15 -10.75 -25.07
CA GLY A 360 -0.83 -11.83 -25.06
C GLY A 360 -1.09 -12.34 -23.65
N ILE A 361 -2.34 -12.31 -23.20
CA ILE A 361 -2.75 -12.67 -21.83
C ILE A 361 -3.54 -13.97 -21.87
N LYS A 362 -3.18 -14.93 -21.01
CA LYS A 362 -3.96 -16.15 -20.79
C LYS A 362 -4.90 -15.92 -19.61
N VAL A 363 -6.21 -16.04 -19.83
CA VAL A 363 -7.20 -15.87 -18.76
C VAL A 363 -7.77 -17.24 -18.34
N LEU A 364 -7.75 -17.51 -17.05
CA LEU A 364 -8.38 -18.67 -16.41
C LEU A 364 -9.60 -18.19 -15.62
N ALA A 365 -10.77 -18.71 -15.97
CA ALA A 365 -12.03 -18.40 -15.29
C ALA A 365 -12.79 -19.70 -15.01
N PRO A 366 -13.48 -19.81 -13.86
CA PRO A 366 -14.24 -20.99 -13.50
C PRO A 366 -15.46 -21.18 -14.43
N TYR A 367 -16.08 -20.11 -14.90
CA TYR A 367 -17.25 -20.19 -15.77
C TYR A 367 -16.98 -19.75 -17.22
N SER A 368 -17.85 -20.21 -18.12
CA SER A 368 -17.76 -19.91 -19.56
C SER A 368 -18.22 -18.49 -19.94
N THR A 369 -18.48 -17.61 -18.97
CA THR A 369 -19.04 -16.26 -19.20
C THR A 369 -18.16 -15.43 -20.13
N LEU A 370 -16.85 -15.43 -19.91
CA LEU A 370 -15.90 -14.73 -20.77
C LEU A 370 -15.93 -15.31 -22.19
N ALA A 371 -15.98 -16.63 -22.33
CA ALA A 371 -16.10 -17.28 -23.63
C ALA A 371 -17.43 -16.92 -24.33
N TRP A 372 -18.52 -16.77 -23.58
CA TRP A 372 -19.80 -16.28 -24.11
C TRP A 372 -19.71 -14.82 -24.56
N LEU A 373 -19.07 -13.94 -23.78
CA LEU A 373 -18.88 -12.52 -24.11
C LEU A 373 -18.18 -12.36 -25.46
N PHE A 374 -17.10 -13.12 -25.69
CA PHE A 374 -16.34 -13.08 -26.95
C PHE A 374 -17.08 -13.68 -28.16
N ARG A 375 -18.04 -14.58 -27.94
CA ARG A 375 -18.84 -15.20 -29.00
C ARG A 375 -20.13 -14.45 -29.32
N SER A 376 -20.54 -13.53 -28.46
CA SER A 376 -21.82 -12.84 -28.58
C SER A 376 -21.72 -11.67 -29.56
N SER A 377 -22.57 -11.67 -30.58
CA SER A 377 -22.72 -10.56 -31.53
C SER A 377 -23.80 -9.58 -31.06
N GLY A 378 -23.56 -8.27 -31.19
CA GLY A 378 -24.58 -7.24 -30.96
C GLY A 378 -24.76 -6.81 -29.50
N LEU A 379 -23.70 -6.91 -28.68
CA LEU A 379 -23.69 -6.39 -27.31
C LEU A 379 -23.85 -4.86 -27.32
N GLN A 380 -24.73 -4.32 -26.47
CA GLN A 380 -24.97 -2.89 -26.29
C GLN A 380 -24.66 -2.44 -24.86
N GLY A 381 -24.45 -1.13 -24.67
CA GLY A 381 -24.12 -0.55 -23.37
C GLY A 381 -22.75 -0.99 -22.84
N SER A 382 -22.64 -1.18 -21.52
CA SER A 382 -21.38 -1.54 -20.85
C SER A 382 -20.74 -2.82 -21.41
N LEU A 383 -21.54 -3.81 -21.79
CA LEU A 383 -21.07 -5.07 -22.38
C LEU A 383 -20.37 -4.86 -23.74
N GLY A 384 -20.88 -3.95 -24.56
CA GLY A 384 -20.26 -3.59 -25.83
C GLY A 384 -18.91 -2.88 -25.63
N GLN A 385 -18.84 -1.98 -24.65
CA GLN A 385 -17.59 -1.30 -24.29
C GLN A 385 -16.55 -2.29 -23.75
N TRP A 386 -16.96 -3.22 -22.87
CA TRP A 386 -16.07 -4.23 -22.33
C TRP A 386 -15.59 -5.22 -23.39
N SER A 387 -16.48 -5.66 -24.28
CA SER A 387 -16.11 -6.50 -25.42
C SER A 387 -15.10 -5.81 -26.34
N ALA A 388 -15.26 -4.50 -26.59
CA ALA A 388 -14.29 -3.74 -27.38
C ALA A 388 -12.92 -3.61 -26.68
N LEU A 389 -12.91 -3.38 -25.36
CA LEU A 389 -11.67 -3.27 -24.56
C LEU A 389 -10.92 -4.60 -24.44
N LEU A 390 -11.66 -5.71 -24.38
CA LEU A 390 -11.11 -7.05 -24.22
C LEU A 390 -10.85 -7.75 -25.56
N SER A 391 -11.22 -7.12 -26.68
CA SER A 391 -11.04 -7.69 -28.01
C SER A 391 -9.57 -8.02 -28.25
N PRO A 392 -9.25 -9.23 -28.74
CA PRO A 392 -7.89 -9.64 -29.04
C PRO A 392 -7.24 -8.85 -30.18
#